data_AF-A0AB72VEQ4-F1
#
_entry.id   AF-A0AB72VEQ4-F1
#
_cell.length_a   1.000
_cell.length_b   1.000
_cell.length_c   1.000
_cell.angle_alpha   90.00
_cell.angle_beta   90.00
_cell.angle_gamma   90.00
#
_symmetry.space_group_name_H-M   'P 1'
#
loop_
_entity.id
_entity.type
_entity.pdbx_description
1 polymer ?
#
loop_
_entity_poly.entity_id
_entity_poly.type
_entity_poly.pdbx_seq_one_letter_code
_entity_poly.pdbx_strand_id
1 'polypeptide(L)'
;MGIFEAIRTARAKTKAEIKAAEAKVKAEAKNKAKLDLKREKLLVQQEKNLLKVEEKGLKKRNKHELKMAKNILEQKRQGRLNKDKVKRWAGTARVLTPLLLPIIYRLSTEARDQVVKGRARRAGVTAEQLSQFAGHAAALKARIQGVRETAKNSGLPAGFVRDVEERLNELEAAANNSEFMSPQQRNRAHQSISRDLNQVSDQIQDRLLDK
;
A
#
# COMPACT_ATOMS: atom_id res chain seq x y z
N MET A 1 35.90 -24.40 110.51
CA MET A 1 35.94 -23.19 109.65
C MET A 1 34.83 -22.25 110.09
N GLY A 2 35.13 -20.97 110.31
CA GLY A 2 34.20 -20.03 110.96
C GLY A 2 33.11 -19.51 110.02
N ILE A 3 31.91 -19.26 110.55
CA ILE A 3 30.73 -18.76 109.82
C ILE A 3 31.03 -17.44 109.08
N PHE A 4 31.87 -16.57 109.68
CA PHE A 4 32.29 -15.31 109.06
C PHE A 4 33.13 -15.49 107.79
N GLU A 5 33.98 -16.52 107.72
CA GLU A 5 34.79 -16.81 106.52
C GLU A 5 33.91 -17.35 105.38
N ALA A 6 32.89 -18.15 105.70
CA ALA A 6 31.91 -18.63 104.73
C ALA A 6 31.09 -17.48 104.11
N ILE A 7 30.67 -16.50 104.92
CA ILE A 7 29.95 -15.31 104.41
C ILE A 7 30.85 -14.44 103.53
N ARG A 8 32.12 -14.24 103.93
CA ARG A 8 33.09 -13.46 103.15
C ARG A 8 33.39 -14.09 101.80
N THR A 9 33.56 -15.42 101.76
CA THR A 9 33.80 -16.16 100.50
C THR A 9 32.56 -16.19 99.60
N ALA A 10 31.36 -16.35 100.16
CA ALA A 10 30.11 -16.25 99.40
C ALA A 10 29.93 -14.87 98.75
N ARG A 11 30.16 -13.77 99.49
CA ARG A 11 30.12 -12.41 98.94
C ARG A 11 31.18 -12.16 97.87
N ALA A 12 32.37 -12.75 98.01
CA ALA A 12 33.41 -12.65 97.00
C ALA A 12 32.99 -13.35 95.69
N LYS A 13 32.35 -14.53 95.79
CA LYS A 13 31.80 -15.27 94.62
C LYS A 13 30.68 -14.48 93.93
N THR A 14 29.69 -13.99 94.67
CA THR A 14 28.59 -13.21 94.06
C THR A 14 29.09 -11.91 93.41
N LYS A 15 30.07 -11.21 94.03
CA LYS A 15 30.70 -10.03 93.42
C LYS A 15 31.48 -10.38 92.15
N ALA A 16 32.14 -11.53 92.12
CA ALA A 16 32.82 -12.03 90.92
C ALA A 16 31.82 -12.38 89.81
N GLU A 17 30.70 -13.02 90.14
CA GLU A 17 29.62 -13.36 89.22
C GLU A 17 28.95 -12.11 88.64
N ILE A 18 28.65 -11.11 89.48
CA ILE A 18 28.09 -9.82 89.02
C ILE A 18 29.09 -9.12 88.09
N LYS A 19 30.37 -9.05 88.46
CA LYS A 19 31.40 -8.47 87.58
C LYS A 19 31.55 -9.22 86.26
N ALA A 20 31.46 -10.55 86.28
CA ALA A 20 31.51 -11.37 85.08
C ALA A 20 30.25 -11.14 84.20
N ALA A 21 29.07 -11.03 84.81
CA ALA A 21 27.83 -10.70 84.11
C ALA A 21 27.88 -9.29 83.51
N GLU A 22 28.34 -8.28 84.25
CA GLU A 22 28.55 -6.92 83.75
C GLU A 22 29.57 -6.88 82.60
N ALA A 23 30.67 -7.64 82.71
CA ALA A 23 31.68 -7.75 81.66
C ALA A 23 31.10 -8.40 80.39
N LYS A 24 30.28 -9.45 80.53
CA LYS A 24 29.57 -10.07 79.41
C LYS A 24 28.60 -9.09 78.75
N VAL A 25 27.76 -8.41 79.53
CA VAL A 25 26.81 -7.42 79.00
C VAL A 25 27.55 -6.28 78.29
N LYS A 26 28.63 -5.75 78.86
CA LYS A 26 29.45 -4.71 78.22
C LYS A 26 30.13 -5.22 76.94
N ALA A 27 30.61 -6.46 76.92
CA ALA A 27 31.22 -7.06 75.73
C ALA A 27 30.18 -7.29 74.63
N GLU A 28 29.01 -7.81 74.97
CA GLU A 28 27.88 -7.99 74.06
C GLU A 28 27.37 -6.67 73.51
N ALA A 29 27.22 -5.64 74.34
CA ALA A 29 26.82 -4.31 73.90
C ALA A 29 27.84 -3.71 72.92
N LYS A 30 29.14 -3.83 73.21
CA LYS A 30 30.21 -3.40 72.29
C LYS A 30 30.19 -4.18 70.97
N ASN A 31 29.97 -5.49 71.03
CA ASN A 31 29.92 -6.34 69.84
C ASN A 31 28.68 -6.05 68.99
N LYS A 32 27.51 -5.84 69.62
CA LYS A 32 26.28 -5.40 68.94
C LYS A 32 26.48 -4.04 68.27
N ALA A 33 26.99 -3.03 68.99
CA ALA A 33 27.26 -1.71 68.42
C ALA A 33 28.23 -1.77 67.22
N LYS A 34 29.29 -2.60 67.29
CA LYS A 34 30.20 -2.82 66.15
C LYS A 34 29.51 -3.50 64.97
N LEU A 35 28.62 -4.46 65.24
CA LEU A 35 27.89 -5.19 64.22
C LEU A 35 26.86 -4.30 63.55
N ASP A 36 26.13 -3.48 64.32
CA ASP A 36 25.14 -2.53 63.81
C ASP A 36 25.80 -1.46 62.96
N LEU A 37 26.94 -0.90 63.40
CA LEU A 37 27.74 0.02 62.57
C LEU A 37 28.19 -0.63 61.25
N LYS A 38 28.61 -1.90 61.28
CA LYS A 38 28.95 -2.63 60.04
C LYS A 38 27.73 -2.83 59.14
N ARG A 39 26.57 -3.16 59.70
CA ARG A 39 25.30 -3.29 58.96
C ARG A 39 24.92 -1.98 58.31
N GLU A 40 24.91 -0.88 59.05
CA GLU A 40 24.60 0.46 58.52
C GLU A 40 25.55 0.85 57.40
N LYS A 41 26.86 0.61 57.54
CA LYS A 41 27.83 0.86 56.47
C LYS A 41 27.52 0.06 55.19
N LEU A 42 27.16 -1.22 55.34
CA LEU A 42 26.79 -2.06 54.20
C LEU A 42 25.48 -1.57 53.55
N LEU A 43 24.49 -1.17 54.35
CA LEU A 43 23.24 -0.62 53.85
C LEU A 43 23.49 0.68 53.06
N VAL A 44 24.25 1.62 53.61
CA VAL A 44 24.62 2.87 52.91
C VAL A 44 25.40 2.59 51.62
N GLN A 45 26.28 1.57 51.62
CA GLN A 45 27.00 1.18 50.41
C GLN A 45 26.06 0.56 49.36
N GLN A 46 25.09 -0.24 49.77
CA GLN A 46 24.06 -0.80 48.88
C GLN A 46 23.17 0.30 48.31
N GLU A 47 22.69 1.24 49.13
CA GLU A 47 21.91 2.40 48.69
C GLU A 47 22.68 3.24 47.66
N LYS A 48 23.96 3.55 47.92
CA LYS A 48 24.81 4.28 46.96
C LYS A 48 24.97 3.53 45.64
N ASN A 49 25.14 2.21 45.69
CA ASN A 49 25.25 1.41 44.48
C ASN A 49 23.93 1.36 43.70
N LEU A 50 22.79 1.25 44.38
CA LEU A 50 21.46 1.30 43.78
C LEU A 50 21.23 2.65 43.11
N LEU A 51 21.46 3.76 43.80
CA LEU A 51 21.34 5.11 43.25
C LEU A 51 22.24 5.30 42.01
N LYS A 52 23.48 4.79 42.05
CA LYS A 52 24.39 4.85 40.90
C LYS A 52 23.89 4.05 39.69
N VAL A 53 23.25 2.90 39.92
CA VAL A 53 22.63 2.09 38.86
C VAL A 53 21.41 2.80 38.28
N GLU A 54 20.56 3.35 39.14
CA GLU A 54 19.38 4.13 38.74
C GLU A 54 19.77 5.36 37.93
N GLU A 55 20.74 6.16 38.38
CA GLU A 55 21.26 7.30 37.63
C GLU A 55 21.79 6.90 36.25
N LYS A 56 22.54 5.79 36.16
CA LYS A 56 23.02 5.27 34.87
C LYS A 56 21.86 4.81 33.98
N GLY A 57 20.85 4.18 34.56
CA GLY A 57 19.62 3.80 33.87
C GLY A 57 18.89 5.01 33.31
N LEU A 58 18.63 6.02 34.14
CA LEU A 58 18.00 7.28 33.76
C LEU A 58 18.80 8.00 32.67
N LYS A 59 20.14 8.10 32.79
CA LYS A 59 20.98 8.69 31.75
C LYS A 59 20.87 7.95 30.41
N LYS A 60 20.83 6.61 30.43
CA LYS A 60 20.64 5.81 29.20
C LYS A 60 19.27 6.05 28.59
N ARG A 61 18.21 6.09 29.41
CA ARG A 61 16.84 6.39 28.97
C ARG A 61 16.76 7.78 28.35
N ASN A 62 17.25 8.81 29.04
CA ASN A 62 17.26 10.18 28.53
C ASN A 62 18.03 10.31 27.21
N LYS A 63 19.19 9.63 27.08
CA LYS A 63 19.94 9.59 25.80
C LYS A 63 19.16 8.90 24.69
N HIS A 64 18.47 7.80 25.00
CA HIS A 64 17.64 7.08 24.03
C HIS A 64 16.45 7.94 23.59
N GLU A 65 15.73 8.55 24.53
CA GLU A 65 14.60 9.45 24.27
C GLU A 65 15.03 10.66 23.43
N LEU A 66 16.18 11.26 23.75
CA LEU A 66 16.75 12.35 22.96
C LEU A 66 17.08 11.90 21.53
N LYS A 67 17.70 10.72 21.35
CA LYS A 67 17.96 10.15 20.02
C LYS A 67 16.67 9.91 19.24
N MET A 68 15.66 9.33 19.88
CA MET A 68 14.36 9.10 19.27
C MET A 68 13.69 10.42 18.86
N ALA A 69 13.69 11.42 19.74
CA ALA A 69 13.15 12.74 19.45
C ALA A 69 13.89 13.42 18.28
N LYS A 70 15.24 13.35 18.24
CA LYS A 70 16.03 13.84 17.10
C LYS A 70 15.69 13.11 15.81
N ASN A 71 15.60 11.79 15.83
CA ASN A 71 15.23 10.99 14.66
C ASN A 71 13.83 11.35 14.15
N ILE A 72 12.85 11.53 15.05
CA ILE A 72 11.49 11.94 14.68
C ILE A 72 11.50 13.35 14.08
N LEU A 73 12.28 14.27 14.65
CA LEU A 73 12.41 15.64 14.15
C LEU A 73 13.11 15.68 12.78
N GLU A 74 14.16 14.88 12.58
CA GLU A 74 14.80 14.69 11.27
C GLU A 74 13.84 14.09 10.26
N GLN A 75 13.07 13.06 10.63
CA GLN A 75 12.03 12.48 9.76
C GLN A 75 10.96 13.52 9.38
N LYS A 76 10.53 14.36 10.32
CA LYS A 76 9.59 15.45 10.03
C LYS A 76 10.21 16.52 9.13
N ARG A 77 11.47 16.90 9.36
CA ARG A 77 12.22 17.88 8.53
C ARG A 77 12.47 17.40 7.11
N GLN A 78 12.77 16.11 6.95
CA GLN A 78 12.99 15.49 5.64
C GLN A 78 11.71 15.43 4.78
N GLY A 79 10.55 15.72 5.36
CA GLY A 79 9.28 15.82 4.64
C GLY A 79 8.79 14.47 4.08
N ARG A 80 7.70 14.53 3.29
CA ARG A 80 7.08 13.32 2.71
C ARG A 80 7.95 12.66 1.63
N LEU A 81 8.78 13.44 0.96
CA LEU A 81 9.67 13.02 -0.12
C LEU A 81 11.13 13.28 0.27
N ASN A 82 11.79 12.27 0.82
CA ASN A 82 13.22 12.29 1.11
C ASN A 82 13.99 11.43 0.09
N LYS A 83 15.21 11.85 -0.26
CA LYS A 83 16.16 11.12 -1.11
C LYS A 83 16.29 9.65 -0.73
N ASP A 84 16.32 9.32 0.56
CA ASP A 84 16.46 7.93 1.00
C ASP A 84 15.20 7.09 0.71
N LYS A 85 14.01 7.67 0.86
CA LYS A 85 12.76 7.00 0.49
C LYS A 85 12.70 6.79 -1.02
N VAL A 86 13.05 7.81 -1.80
CA VAL A 86 13.09 7.72 -3.27
C VAL A 86 14.10 6.66 -3.71
N LYS A 87 15.30 6.62 -3.15
CA LYS A 87 16.32 5.60 -3.45
C LYS A 87 15.83 4.19 -3.11
N ARG A 88 15.17 3.99 -1.97
CA ARG A 88 14.60 2.68 -1.59
C ARG A 88 13.53 2.24 -2.58
N TRP A 89 12.58 3.12 -2.89
CA TRP A 89 11.52 2.84 -3.85
C TRP A 89 12.07 2.60 -5.26
N ALA A 90 13.03 3.39 -5.71
CA ALA A 90 13.68 3.20 -7.01
C ALA A 90 14.46 1.87 -7.06
N GLY A 91 15.13 1.49 -5.97
CA GLY A 91 15.80 0.19 -5.84
C GLY A 91 14.81 -0.97 -5.92
N THR A 92 13.72 -0.92 -5.16
CA THR A 92 12.65 -1.93 -5.20
C THR A 92 11.99 -1.99 -6.58
N ALA A 93 11.67 -0.85 -7.16
CA ALA A 93 11.11 -0.76 -8.50
C ALA A 93 12.05 -1.44 -9.50
N ARG A 94 13.34 -1.10 -9.51
CA ARG A 94 14.34 -1.68 -10.43
C ARG A 94 14.42 -3.21 -10.38
N VAL A 95 14.28 -3.80 -9.18
CA VAL A 95 14.27 -5.26 -9.01
C VAL A 95 12.97 -5.88 -9.52
N LEU A 96 11.84 -5.23 -9.31
CA LEU A 96 10.52 -5.73 -9.75
C LEU A 96 10.21 -5.41 -11.21
N THR A 97 10.88 -4.42 -11.80
CA THR A 97 10.71 -3.97 -13.18
C THR A 97 10.67 -5.13 -14.20
N PRO A 98 11.62 -6.09 -14.23
CA PRO A 98 11.59 -7.18 -15.21
C PRO A 98 10.40 -8.15 -15.04
N LEU A 99 9.83 -8.25 -13.83
CA LEU A 99 8.66 -9.09 -13.56
C LEU A 99 7.35 -8.36 -13.89
N LEU A 100 7.28 -7.06 -13.59
CA LEU A 100 6.08 -6.25 -13.80
C LEU A 100 5.92 -5.80 -15.25
N LEU A 101 7.03 -5.57 -15.98
CA LEU A 101 7.02 -5.14 -17.38
C LEU A 101 6.16 -6.05 -18.28
N PRO A 102 6.37 -7.39 -18.31
CA PRO A 102 5.57 -8.28 -19.14
C PRO A 102 4.09 -8.30 -18.75
N ILE A 103 3.78 -8.17 -17.45
CA ILE A 103 2.41 -8.19 -16.94
C ILE A 103 1.67 -6.92 -17.38
N ILE A 104 2.27 -5.75 -17.16
CA ILE A 104 1.69 -4.46 -17.59
C ILE A 104 1.51 -4.45 -19.10
N TYR A 105 2.49 -4.97 -19.85
CA TYR A 105 2.41 -5.08 -21.30
C TYR A 105 1.20 -5.93 -21.73
N ARG A 106 1.08 -7.15 -21.20
CA ARG A 106 -0.05 -8.06 -21.51
C ARG A 106 -1.40 -7.45 -21.13
N LEU A 107 -1.51 -6.86 -19.95
CA LEU A 107 -2.74 -6.20 -19.50
C LEU A 107 -3.11 -5.02 -20.41
N SER A 108 -2.12 -4.25 -20.86
CA SER A 108 -2.36 -3.11 -21.76
C SER A 108 -2.79 -3.57 -23.15
N THR A 109 -2.16 -4.61 -23.70
CA THR A 109 -2.52 -5.17 -25.01
C THR A 109 -3.88 -5.87 -24.97
N GLU A 110 -4.13 -6.71 -23.96
CA GLU A 110 -5.42 -7.40 -23.82
C GLU A 110 -6.57 -6.44 -23.60
N ALA A 111 -6.39 -5.38 -22.80
CA ALA A 111 -7.41 -4.34 -22.64
C ALA A 111 -7.72 -3.64 -23.97
N ARG A 112 -6.69 -3.32 -24.75
CA ARG A 112 -6.86 -2.71 -26.08
C ARG A 112 -7.59 -3.65 -27.03
N ASP A 113 -7.21 -4.92 -27.04
CA ASP A 113 -7.82 -5.95 -27.89
C ASP A 113 -9.28 -6.19 -27.52
N GLN A 114 -9.62 -6.18 -26.23
CA GLN A 114 -11.01 -6.29 -25.78
C GLN A 114 -11.85 -5.07 -26.17
N VAL A 115 -11.29 -3.86 -26.09
CA VAL A 115 -11.98 -2.64 -26.54
C VAL A 115 -12.18 -2.65 -28.07
N VAL A 116 -11.18 -3.09 -28.83
CA VAL A 116 -11.28 -3.20 -30.29
C VAL A 116 -12.27 -4.30 -30.68
N LYS A 117 -12.20 -5.49 -30.07
CA LYS A 117 -13.17 -6.58 -30.28
C LYS A 117 -14.59 -6.19 -29.85
N GLY A 118 -14.73 -5.44 -28.77
CA GLY A 118 -16.02 -4.92 -28.31
C GLY A 118 -16.61 -3.87 -29.25
N ARG A 119 -15.78 -2.97 -29.81
CA ARG A 119 -16.20 -2.02 -30.85
C ARG A 119 -16.54 -2.72 -32.15
N ALA A 120 -15.75 -3.71 -32.57
CA ALA A 120 -15.98 -4.51 -33.75
C ALA A 120 -17.31 -5.29 -33.65
N ARG A 121 -17.56 -5.96 -32.51
CA ARG A 121 -18.85 -6.65 -32.24
C ARG A 121 -20.04 -5.69 -32.22
N ARG A 122 -19.92 -4.50 -31.61
CA ARG A 122 -20.99 -3.48 -31.64
C ARG A 122 -21.21 -2.88 -33.02
N ALA A 123 -20.19 -2.90 -33.88
CA ALA A 123 -20.26 -2.43 -35.25
C ALA A 123 -20.65 -3.53 -36.26
N GLY A 124 -20.86 -4.78 -35.81
CA GLY A 124 -21.27 -5.90 -36.67
C GLY A 124 -20.19 -6.36 -37.67
N VAL A 125 -18.92 -6.01 -37.45
CA VAL A 125 -17.80 -6.28 -38.37
C VAL A 125 -16.64 -6.96 -37.66
N THR A 126 -15.79 -7.67 -38.41
CA THR A 126 -14.61 -8.35 -37.85
C THR A 126 -13.44 -7.39 -37.61
N ALA A 127 -12.48 -7.78 -36.77
CA ALA A 127 -11.30 -6.96 -36.49
C ALA A 127 -10.43 -6.75 -37.73
N GLU A 128 -10.32 -7.75 -38.61
CA GLU A 128 -9.65 -7.62 -39.92
C GLU A 128 -10.30 -6.56 -40.80
N GLN A 129 -11.64 -6.52 -40.89
CA GLN A 129 -12.36 -5.51 -41.68
C GLN A 129 -12.11 -4.09 -41.14
N LEU A 130 -12.06 -3.93 -39.81
CA LEU A 130 -11.73 -2.63 -39.21
C LEU A 130 -10.28 -2.19 -39.51
N SER A 131 -9.35 -3.13 -39.67
CA SER A 131 -7.94 -2.84 -39.99
C SER A 131 -7.69 -2.37 -41.43
N GLN A 132 -8.62 -2.70 -42.34
CA GLN A 132 -8.57 -2.26 -43.75
C GLN A 132 -8.95 -0.79 -43.92
N PHE A 133 -9.67 -0.22 -42.95
CA PHE A 133 -10.04 1.19 -42.96
C PHE A 133 -9.18 1.96 -41.94
N ALA A 134 -8.48 2.99 -42.40
CA ALA A 134 -7.72 3.90 -41.54
C ALA A 134 -8.51 5.18 -41.25
N GLY A 135 -8.22 5.83 -40.12
CA GLY A 135 -8.77 7.14 -39.78
C GLY A 135 -9.95 7.13 -38.81
N HIS A 136 -10.48 8.32 -38.52
CA HIS A 136 -11.54 8.52 -37.53
C HIS A 136 -12.87 7.88 -37.93
N ALA A 137 -13.12 7.73 -39.24
CA ALA A 137 -14.32 7.14 -39.80
C ALA A 137 -14.21 5.63 -40.07
N ALA A 138 -13.08 4.99 -39.71
CA ALA A 138 -12.79 3.59 -40.05
C ALA A 138 -13.91 2.61 -39.66
N ALA A 139 -14.46 2.76 -38.46
CA ALA A 139 -15.54 1.89 -37.98
C ALA A 139 -16.84 2.06 -38.77
N LEU A 140 -17.16 3.28 -39.22
CA LEU A 140 -18.33 3.53 -40.05
C LEU A 140 -18.14 2.97 -41.46
N LYS A 141 -16.97 3.17 -42.07
CA LYS A 141 -16.63 2.63 -43.38
C LYS A 141 -16.70 1.10 -43.41
N ALA A 142 -16.15 0.44 -42.39
CA ALA A 142 -16.25 -1.00 -42.23
C ALA A 142 -17.72 -1.47 -42.19
N ARG A 143 -18.56 -0.78 -41.42
CA ARG A 143 -19.98 -1.12 -41.28
C ARG A 143 -20.77 -0.89 -42.57
N ILE A 144 -20.52 0.22 -43.27
CA ILE A 144 -21.10 0.50 -44.60
C ILE A 144 -20.76 -0.65 -45.56
N GLN A 145 -19.50 -1.08 -45.59
CA GLN A 145 -19.07 -2.19 -46.43
C GLN A 145 -19.75 -3.51 -46.04
N GLY A 146 -19.89 -3.80 -44.74
CA GLY A 146 -20.61 -4.99 -44.27
C GLY A 146 -22.09 -5.00 -44.67
N VAL A 147 -22.77 -3.85 -44.60
CA VAL A 147 -24.17 -3.72 -45.06
C VAL A 147 -24.26 -3.87 -46.58
N ARG A 148 -23.30 -3.33 -47.34
CA ARG A 148 -23.20 -3.48 -48.79
C ARG A 148 -23.08 -4.95 -49.21
N GLU A 149 -22.19 -5.69 -48.57
CA GLU A 149 -22.00 -7.14 -48.79
C GLU A 149 -23.30 -7.91 -48.48
N THR A 150 -23.96 -7.58 -47.37
CA THR A 150 -25.22 -8.19 -46.97
C THR A 150 -26.30 -7.95 -48.03
N ALA A 151 -26.46 -6.71 -48.50
CA ALA A 151 -27.44 -6.37 -49.54
C ALA A 151 -27.17 -7.14 -50.85
N LYS A 152 -25.91 -7.21 -51.30
CA LYS A 152 -25.53 -7.94 -52.52
C LYS A 152 -25.81 -9.44 -52.43
N ASN A 153 -25.58 -10.05 -51.26
CA ASN A 153 -25.71 -11.50 -51.07
C ASN A 153 -27.11 -11.93 -50.60
N SER A 154 -28.02 -10.99 -50.32
CA SER A 154 -29.36 -11.25 -49.78
C SER A 154 -30.39 -11.80 -50.79
N GLY A 155 -30.03 -11.85 -52.08
CA GLY A 155 -30.93 -12.22 -53.17
C GLY A 155 -32.12 -11.28 -53.37
N LEU A 156 -32.14 -10.10 -52.75
CA LEU A 156 -33.19 -9.08 -52.88
C LEU A 156 -33.34 -8.57 -54.33
N PRO A 157 -34.50 -7.98 -54.70
CA PRO A 157 -34.71 -7.46 -56.05
C PRO A 157 -33.61 -6.49 -56.48
N ALA A 158 -33.10 -6.65 -57.71
CA ALA A 158 -31.96 -5.86 -58.20
C ALA A 158 -32.18 -4.34 -58.12
N GLY A 159 -33.42 -3.88 -58.33
CA GLY A 159 -33.77 -2.46 -58.19
C GLY A 159 -33.61 -1.93 -56.77
N PHE A 160 -33.93 -2.75 -55.76
CA PHE A 160 -33.75 -2.40 -54.34
C PHE A 160 -32.28 -2.43 -53.94
N VAL A 161 -31.53 -3.45 -54.38
CA VAL A 161 -30.09 -3.53 -54.11
C VAL A 161 -29.36 -2.30 -54.68
N ARG A 162 -29.74 -1.84 -55.88
CA ARG A 162 -29.19 -0.62 -56.48
C ARG A 162 -29.48 0.64 -55.67
N ASP A 163 -30.70 0.81 -55.16
CA ASP A 163 -31.08 1.94 -54.31
C ASP A 163 -30.29 1.95 -52.99
N VAL A 164 -30.14 0.78 -52.36
CA VAL A 164 -29.30 0.60 -51.17
C VAL A 164 -27.84 0.95 -51.45
N GLU A 165 -27.28 0.49 -52.56
CA GLU A 165 -25.90 0.81 -52.94
C GLU A 165 -25.67 2.30 -53.14
N GLU A 166 -26.61 3.01 -53.77
CA GLU A 166 -26.55 4.45 -53.97
C GLU A 166 -26.52 5.20 -52.63
N ARG A 167 -27.41 4.84 -51.71
CA ARG A 167 -27.43 5.42 -50.35
C ARG A 167 -26.17 5.08 -49.56
N LEU A 168 -25.65 3.87 -49.67
CA LEU A 168 -24.40 3.48 -49.00
C LEU A 168 -23.19 4.26 -49.57
N ASN A 169 -23.18 4.60 -50.86
CA ASN A 169 -22.15 5.47 -51.46
C ASN A 169 -22.20 6.89 -50.87
N GLU A 170 -23.40 7.44 -50.66
CA GLU A 170 -23.57 8.76 -50.03
C GLU A 170 -23.07 8.76 -48.58
N LEU A 171 -23.39 7.71 -47.82
CA LEU A 171 -22.92 7.54 -46.44
C LEU A 171 -21.40 7.38 -46.36
N GLU A 172 -20.79 6.70 -47.34
CA GLU A 172 -19.35 6.56 -47.46
C GLU A 172 -18.67 7.91 -47.77
N ALA A 173 -19.25 8.70 -48.69
CA ALA A 173 -18.78 10.05 -48.98
C ALA A 173 -18.90 10.97 -47.76
N ALA A 174 -20.01 10.90 -47.02
CA ALA A 174 -20.18 11.64 -45.77
C ALA A 174 -19.15 11.22 -44.70
N ALA A 175 -18.85 9.92 -44.61
CA ALA A 175 -17.82 9.40 -43.71
C ALA A 175 -16.43 9.92 -44.08
N ASN A 176 -16.08 9.96 -45.37
CA ASN A 176 -14.84 10.58 -45.87
C ASN A 176 -14.75 12.07 -45.52
N ASN A 177 -15.83 12.83 -45.78
CA ASN A 177 -15.86 14.27 -45.49
C ASN A 177 -15.72 14.58 -43.99
N SER A 178 -16.23 13.69 -43.12
CA SER A 178 -16.15 13.87 -41.68
C SER A 178 -14.73 13.85 -41.11
N GLU A 179 -13.76 13.29 -41.84
CA GLU A 179 -12.35 13.26 -41.42
C GLU A 179 -11.70 14.65 -41.40
N PHE A 180 -12.21 15.57 -42.23
CA PHE A 180 -11.73 16.95 -42.33
C PHE A 180 -12.48 17.93 -41.41
N MET A 181 -13.44 17.44 -40.61
CA MET A 181 -14.25 18.28 -39.72
C MET A 181 -13.60 18.46 -38.33
N SER A 182 -13.98 19.55 -37.64
CA SER A 182 -13.64 19.72 -36.21
C SER A 182 -14.17 18.55 -35.37
N PRO A 183 -13.58 18.24 -34.20
CA PRO A 183 -14.01 17.10 -33.38
C PRO A 183 -15.50 17.11 -33.03
N GLN A 184 -16.07 18.27 -32.71
CA GLN A 184 -17.50 18.40 -32.40
C GLN A 184 -18.38 18.15 -33.63
N GLN A 185 -18.02 18.71 -34.79
CA GLN A 185 -18.77 18.50 -36.04
C GLN A 185 -18.67 17.05 -36.51
N ARG A 186 -17.48 16.47 -36.45
CA ARG A 186 -17.22 15.07 -36.80
C ARG A 186 -18.08 14.12 -35.97
N ASN A 187 -18.15 14.32 -34.65
CA ASN A 187 -18.99 13.47 -33.79
C ASN A 187 -20.48 13.55 -34.17
N ARG A 188 -20.99 14.75 -34.50
CA ARG A 188 -22.37 14.91 -34.98
C ARG A 188 -22.59 14.22 -36.33
N ALA A 189 -21.64 14.39 -37.27
CA ALA A 189 -21.67 13.73 -38.57
C ALA A 189 -21.69 12.20 -38.40
N HIS A 190 -20.79 11.64 -37.59
CA HIS A 190 -20.76 10.20 -37.29
C HIS A 190 -22.07 9.69 -36.68
N GLN A 191 -22.71 10.47 -35.80
CA GLN A 191 -24.02 10.09 -35.24
C GLN A 191 -25.13 10.10 -36.30
N SER A 192 -25.13 11.06 -37.23
CA SER A 192 -26.09 11.09 -38.33
C SER A 192 -25.90 9.92 -39.28
N ILE A 193 -24.67 9.72 -39.77
CA ILE A 193 -24.32 8.62 -40.67
C ILE A 193 -24.69 7.27 -40.03
N SER A 194 -24.43 7.10 -38.73
CA SER A 194 -24.78 5.88 -38.01
C SER A 194 -26.30 5.63 -37.96
N ARG A 195 -27.11 6.68 -37.77
CA ARG A 195 -28.57 6.55 -37.79
C ARG A 195 -29.08 6.20 -39.19
N ASP A 196 -28.57 6.87 -40.21
CA ASP A 196 -29.00 6.64 -41.59
C ASP A 196 -28.60 5.23 -42.05
N LEU A 197 -27.41 4.77 -41.65
CA LEU A 197 -26.95 3.40 -41.89
C LEU A 197 -27.83 2.35 -41.18
N ASN A 198 -28.30 2.64 -39.96
CA ASN A 198 -29.25 1.76 -39.28
C ASN A 198 -30.56 1.68 -40.07
N GLN A 199 -31.10 2.81 -40.54
CA GLN A 199 -32.33 2.81 -41.33
C GLN A 199 -32.19 2.01 -42.63
N VAL A 200 -31.05 2.10 -43.32
CA VAL A 200 -30.75 1.26 -44.49
C VAL A 200 -30.74 -0.22 -44.11
N SER A 201 -30.03 -0.57 -43.03
CA SER A 201 -29.94 -1.94 -42.54
C SER A 201 -31.29 -2.53 -42.13
N ASP A 202 -32.13 -1.74 -41.46
CA ASP A 202 -33.45 -2.15 -41.00
C ASP A 202 -34.37 -2.40 -42.21
N GLN A 203 -34.31 -1.54 -43.24
CA GLN A 203 -35.05 -1.75 -44.49
C GLN A 203 -34.62 -3.02 -45.25
N ILE A 204 -33.32 -3.32 -45.26
CA ILE A 204 -32.83 -4.59 -45.84
C ILE A 204 -33.41 -5.78 -45.05
N GLN A 205 -33.40 -5.69 -43.72
CA GLN A 205 -33.92 -6.75 -42.85
C GLN A 205 -35.42 -6.96 -43.03
N ASP A 206 -36.22 -5.89 -43.06
CA ASP A 206 -37.66 -5.96 -43.28
C ASP A 206 -37.98 -6.62 -44.63
N ARG A 207 -37.26 -6.23 -45.69
CA ARG A 207 -37.41 -6.83 -47.02
C ARG A 207 -36.98 -8.29 -47.11
N LEU A 208 -36.08 -8.73 -46.24
CA LEU A 208 -35.68 -10.14 -46.14
C LEU A 208 -36.73 -10.98 -45.42
N LEU A 209 -37.46 -10.40 -44.48
CA LEU A 209 -38.53 -11.06 -43.72
C LEU A 209 -39.86 -11.10 -44.50
N ASP A 210 -40.09 -10.14 -45.39
CA ASP A 210 -41.28 -10.08 -46.27
C ASP A 210 -41.23 -11.03 -47.48
N LYS A 211 -40.13 -11.78 -47.65
CA LYS A 211 -39.94 -12.78 -48.71
C LYS A 211 -40.34 -14.19 -48.25
#